data_AF-A0A7S4N3E9-F1
#
_entry.id   AF-A0A7S4N3E9-F1
#
_cell.length_a   1.000
_cell.length_b   1.000
_cell.length_c   1.000
_cell.angle_alpha   90.00
_cell.angle_beta   90.00
_cell.angle_gamma   90.00
#
_symmetry.space_group_name_H-M   'P 1'
#
loop_
_entity.id
_entity.type
_entity.pdbx_description
1 polymer ?
#
loop_
_entity_poly.entity_id
_entity_poly.type
_entity_poly.pdbx_seq_one_letter_code
_entity_poly.pdbx_strand_id
1 'polypeptide(L)'
;STYYSQCKADAPTPGQCSLAYAQCGGQDATGKPWGTNSTEKTCCIPGYHCSVTNKYYSGCSPDPVCTNARYGQCGGTDSKGLPWTKANDHDDCCPPSQKCVYESQYFSQCKPNITATTLQYVPVLREVA
;
A
#
# COMPACT_ATOMS: atom_id res chain seq x y z
N SER A 1 22.84 23.69 -17.21
CA SER A 1 22.19 23.56 -15.89
C SER A 1 21.13 22.49 -15.92
N THR A 2 21.37 21.45 -15.11
CA THR A 2 20.39 20.65 -14.34
C THR A 2 19.04 20.28 -14.98
N TYR A 3 19.01 19.14 -15.68
CA TYR A 3 17.81 18.32 -15.83
C TYR A 3 17.65 17.46 -14.57
N TYR A 4 16.83 17.90 -13.61
CA TYR A 4 16.41 17.06 -12.48
C TYR A 4 14.99 16.57 -12.77
N SER A 5 14.86 15.34 -13.26
CA SER A 5 13.58 14.66 -13.44
C SER A 5 13.11 14.13 -12.08
N GLN A 6 12.40 14.96 -11.33
CA GLN A 6 11.70 14.48 -10.14
C GLN A 6 10.46 13.72 -10.59
N CYS A 7 10.31 12.48 -10.13
CA CYS A 7 9.10 11.69 -10.29
C CYS A 7 7.95 12.47 -9.61
N LYS A 8 7.05 13.07 -10.38
CA LYS A 8 5.76 13.50 -9.83
C LYS A 8 4.99 12.23 -9.51
N ALA A 9 4.93 11.86 -8.23
CA ALA A 9 3.89 10.94 -7.79
C ALA A 9 2.55 11.58 -8.17
N ASP A 10 1.66 10.82 -8.79
CA ASP A 10 0.26 11.20 -8.98
C ASP A 10 -0.40 11.26 -7.60
N ALA A 11 -0.14 12.34 -6.86
CA ALA A 11 -0.84 12.62 -5.64
C ALA A 11 -2.31 12.85 -6.00
N PRO A 12 -3.27 12.25 -5.27
CA PRO A 12 -4.66 12.60 -5.45
C PRO A 12 -4.80 14.10 -5.26
N THR A 13 -5.63 14.71 -6.10
CA THR A 13 -5.93 16.14 -6.08
C THR A 13 -6.29 16.56 -4.65
N PRO A 14 -5.76 17.68 -4.12
CA PRO A 14 -6.09 18.14 -2.78
C PRO A 14 -7.61 18.11 -2.54
N GLY A 15 -8.04 17.38 -1.51
CA GLY A 15 -9.45 17.22 -1.14
C GLY A 15 -10.18 16.00 -1.72
N GLN A 16 -9.51 15.10 -2.48
CA GLN A 16 -10.15 13.87 -2.95
C GLN A 16 -10.20 12.75 -1.89
N CYS A 17 -9.24 12.71 -0.98
CA CYS A 17 -9.15 11.69 0.08
C CYS A 17 -9.00 12.32 1.47
N SER A 18 -9.35 11.55 2.50
CA SER A 18 -9.19 11.93 3.90
C SER A 18 -7.71 12.16 4.24
N LEU A 19 -7.47 13.18 5.07
CA LEU A 19 -6.14 13.52 5.56
C LEU A 19 -5.60 12.45 6.51
N ALA A 20 -4.31 12.55 6.81
CA ALA A 20 -3.66 11.77 7.87
C ALA A 20 -4.50 11.79 9.15
N TYR A 21 -4.75 10.60 9.73
CA TYR A 21 -5.50 10.39 10.97
C TYR A 21 -6.99 10.79 10.93
N ALA A 22 -7.49 11.34 9.82
CA ALA A 22 -8.91 11.69 9.68
C ALA A 22 -9.78 10.45 9.45
N GLN A 23 -11.08 10.60 9.70
CA GLN A 23 -12.05 9.53 9.46
C GLN A 23 -12.17 9.21 7.95
N CYS A 24 -12.19 7.93 7.64
CA CYS A 24 -12.34 7.40 6.28
C CYS A 24 -13.40 6.29 6.18
N GLY A 25 -14.04 5.93 7.29
CA GLY A 25 -15.05 4.87 7.33
C GLY A 25 -15.79 4.79 8.65
N GLY A 26 -16.71 3.83 8.75
CA GLY A 26 -17.58 3.60 9.89
C GLY A 26 -19.06 3.77 9.54
N GLN A 27 -19.89 3.97 10.56
CA GLN A 27 -21.32 4.27 10.42
C GLN A 27 -21.75 5.28 11.48
N ASP A 28 -22.87 5.97 11.27
CA ASP A 28 -23.46 6.85 12.27
C ASP A 28 -24.34 6.09 13.30
N ALA A 29 -24.96 6.83 14.22
CA ALA A 29 -25.84 6.27 15.25
C ALA A 29 -27.09 5.56 14.68
N THR A 30 -27.52 5.93 13.48
CA THR A 30 -28.66 5.31 12.77
C THR A 30 -28.25 4.09 11.94
N GLY A 31 -26.95 3.80 11.88
CA GLY A 31 -26.39 2.71 11.08
C GLY A 31 -26.11 3.08 9.63
N LYS A 32 -26.21 4.36 9.26
CA LYS A 32 -25.88 4.82 7.92
C LYS A 32 -24.36 4.75 7.71
N PRO A 33 -23.88 4.11 6.62
CA PRO A 33 -22.45 3.98 6.37
C PRO A 33 -21.80 5.32 5.98
N TRP A 34 -20.55 5.47 6.40
CA TRP A 34 -19.67 6.58 6.02
C TRP A 34 -19.35 6.55 4.53
N GLY A 35 -19.24 7.71 3.90
CA GLY A 35 -18.95 7.85 2.48
C GLY A 35 -20.19 7.97 1.60
N THR A 36 -21.35 8.24 2.20
CA THR A 36 -22.61 8.43 1.47
C THR A 36 -22.91 9.91 1.22
N ASN A 37 -22.17 10.82 1.85
CA ASN A 37 -22.18 12.26 1.54
C ASN A 37 -20.95 12.65 0.70
N SER A 38 -21.11 13.59 -0.24
CA SER A 38 -20.04 14.18 -1.04
C SER A 38 -18.85 14.75 -0.25
N THR A 39 -19.07 15.16 1.01
CA THR A 39 -18.03 15.67 1.90
C THR A 39 -17.27 14.56 2.63
N GLU A 40 -17.84 13.35 2.73
CA GLU A 40 -17.22 12.20 3.36
C GLU A 40 -16.30 11.51 2.36
N LYS A 41 -15.03 11.34 2.72
CA LYS A 41 -14.06 10.63 1.89
C LYS A 41 -13.84 9.24 2.47
N THR A 42 -13.74 8.25 1.59
CA THR A 42 -13.55 6.83 1.93
C THR A 42 -12.14 6.32 1.60
N CYS A 43 -11.33 7.13 0.92
CA CYS A 43 -9.92 6.89 0.67
C CYS A 43 -9.05 7.76 1.58
N CYS A 44 -7.78 7.40 1.73
CA CYS A 44 -6.76 8.16 2.44
C CYS A 44 -5.74 8.74 1.46
N ILE A 45 -5.10 9.84 1.85
CA ILE A 45 -3.94 10.37 1.11
C ILE A 45 -2.80 9.33 1.00
N PRO A 46 -1.89 9.44 0.01
CA PRO A 46 -0.80 8.48 -0.17
C PRO A 46 0.06 8.33 1.10
N GLY A 47 0.47 7.10 1.38
CA GLY A 47 1.21 6.76 2.61
C GLY A 47 0.30 6.51 3.83
N TYR A 48 -1.02 6.46 3.63
CA TYR A 48 -2.01 6.11 4.65
C TYR A 48 -3.04 5.13 4.08
N HIS A 49 -3.54 4.23 4.92
CA HIS A 49 -4.65 3.32 4.62
C HIS A 49 -5.79 3.50 5.63
N CYS A 50 -7.01 3.20 5.20
CA CYS A 50 -8.17 3.26 6.07
C CYS A 50 -8.22 2.04 6.99
N SER A 51 -7.99 2.25 8.29
CA SER A 51 -7.96 1.19 9.30
C SER A 51 -9.20 1.24 10.19
N VAL A 52 -9.89 0.10 10.31
CA VAL A 52 -11.10 -0.02 11.16
C VAL A 52 -10.68 0.00 12.62
N THR A 53 -11.21 0.95 13.39
CA THR A 53 -11.03 0.99 14.85
C THR A 53 -12.22 0.39 15.57
N ASN A 54 -13.43 0.73 15.13
CA ASN A 54 -14.68 0.17 15.62
C ASN A 54 -15.79 0.37 14.58
N LYS A 55 -17.02 -0.09 14.86
CA LYS A 55 -18.14 0.03 13.91
C LYS A 55 -18.45 1.46 13.48
N TYR A 56 -18.19 2.46 14.33
CA TYR A 56 -18.52 3.86 14.08
C TYR A 56 -17.36 4.64 13.45
N TYR A 57 -16.14 4.08 13.48
CA TYR A 57 -14.95 4.81 13.08
C TYR A 57 -13.89 3.91 12.44
N SER A 58 -13.49 4.32 11.23
CA SER A 58 -12.23 3.94 10.61
C SER A 58 -11.43 5.20 10.35
N GLY A 59 -10.14 5.19 10.70
CA GLY A 59 -9.24 6.34 10.52
C GLY A 59 -8.13 6.05 9.52
N CYS A 60 -7.61 7.11 8.89
CA CYS A 60 -6.42 7.00 8.05
C CYS A 60 -5.18 6.79 8.92
N SER A 61 -4.70 5.54 8.96
CA SER A 61 -3.48 5.16 9.66
C SER A 61 -2.28 5.17 8.70
N PRO A 62 -1.07 5.55 9.17
CA PRO A 62 0.12 5.48 8.32
C PRO A 62 0.31 4.09 7.76
N ASP A 63 0.68 4.00 6.49
CA ASP A 63 1.09 2.74 5.88
C ASP A 63 2.33 2.21 6.61
N PRO A 64 2.38 0.89 6.89
CA PRO A 64 3.56 0.31 7.50
C PRO A 64 4.77 0.56 6.60
N VAL A 65 5.81 1.16 7.17
CA VAL A 65 7.09 1.31 6.49
C VAL A 65 7.80 -0.04 6.53
N CYS A 66 7.94 -0.63 5.35
CA CYS A 66 8.62 -1.91 5.17
C CYS A 66 10.11 -1.62 4.98
N THR A 67 10.92 -2.04 5.95
CA THR A 67 12.36 -1.78 6.02
C THR A 67 13.18 -2.79 5.21
N ASN A 68 12.57 -3.91 4.80
CA ASN A 68 13.20 -4.86 3.91
C ASN A 68 13.61 -4.20 2.59
N ALA A 69 14.82 -4.53 2.13
CA ALA A 69 15.26 -4.12 0.82
C ALA A 69 14.40 -4.79 -0.28
N ARG A 70 14.47 -4.22 -1.49
CA ARG A 70 14.00 -4.94 -2.69
C ARG A 70 14.71 -6.28 -2.77
N TYR A 71 13.98 -7.37 -2.98
CA TYR A 71 14.53 -8.74 -2.96
C TYR A 71 15.07 -9.21 -1.60
N GLY A 72 14.77 -8.48 -0.52
CA GLY A 72 15.06 -8.88 0.85
C GLY A 72 14.19 -10.05 1.32
N GLN A 73 14.60 -10.66 2.43
CA GLN A 73 13.83 -11.70 3.11
C GLN A 73 12.62 -11.08 3.81
N CYS A 74 11.46 -11.70 3.67
CA CYS A 74 10.19 -11.22 4.22
C CYS A 74 9.38 -12.31 4.93
N GLY A 75 10.00 -13.46 5.18
CA GLY A 75 9.33 -14.58 5.80
C GLY A 75 10.24 -15.79 5.95
N GLY A 76 9.70 -16.81 6.61
CA GLY A 76 10.40 -18.02 7.00
C GLY A 76 10.62 -18.10 8.51
N THR A 77 11.53 -18.98 8.92
CA THR A 77 11.92 -19.21 10.31
C THR A 77 13.41 -18.92 10.46
N ASP A 78 13.79 -18.21 11.53
CA ASP A 78 15.17 -17.85 11.81
C ASP A 78 15.98 -19.01 12.43
N SER A 79 17.25 -18.74 12.74
CA SER A 79 18.17 -19.73 13.34
C SER A 79 17.80 -20.17 14.77
N LYS A 80 16.91 -19.43 15.44
CA LYS A 80 16.37 -19.76 16.77
C LYS A 80 15.06 -20.55 16.67
N GLY A 81 14.58 -20.83 15.46
CA GLY A 81 13.28 -21.46 15.26
C GLY A 81 12.10 -20.48 15.39
N LEU A 82 12.35 -19.17 15.38
CA LEU A 82 11.31 -18.16 15.53
C LEU A 82 10.80 -17.67 14.16
N PRO A 83 9.50 -17.35 14.02
CA PRO A 83 8.96 -16.78 12.79
C PRO A 83 9.63 -15.45 12.43
N TRP A 84 9.97 -15.27 11.15
CA TRP A 84 10.51 -14.03 10.60
C TRP A 84 9.43 -12.94 10.58
N THR A 85 9.26 -12.24 11.70
CA THR A 85 8.26 -11.18 11.90
C THR A 85 8.81 -10.07 12.80
N LYS A 86 8.10 -8.94 12.85
CA LYS A 86 8.46 -7.78 13.70
C LYS A 86 8.51 -8.07 15.20
N ALA A 87 7.78 -9.08 15.66
CA ALA A 87 7.83 -9.52 17.05
C ALA A 87 9.14 -10.24 17.41
N ASN A 88 9.89 -10.71 16.41
CA ASN A 88 11.15 -11.45 16.57
C ASN A 88 12.33 -10.70 15.94
N ASP A 89 12.30 -9.36 15.94
CA ASP A 89 13.35 -8.47 15.40
C ASP A 89 13.63 -8.60 13.90
N HIS A 90 12.65 -9.05 13.12
CA HIS A 90 12.72 -9.13 11.65
C HIS A 90 11.64 -8.23 11.02
N ASP A 91 11.77 -7.90 9.73
CA ASP A 91 10.66 -7.28 8.99
C ASP A 91 10.06 -8.32 8.04
N ASP A 92 8.74 -8.49 8.09
CA ASP A 92 7.96 -9.39 7.23
C ASP A 92 7.24 -8.67 6.08
N CYS A 93 7.38 -7.34 6.01
CA CYS A 93 6.78 -6.55 4.96
C CYS A 93 7.72 -6.35 3.76
N CYS A 94 7.16 -6.19 2.56
CA CYS A 94 7.92 -5.82 1.36
C CYS A 94 7.69 -4.36 0.95
N PRO A 95 8.68 -3.70 0.33
CA PRO A 95 8.50 -2.37 -0.25
C PRO A 95 7.33 -2.30 -1.23
N PRO A 96 6.81 -1.08 -1.53
CA PRO A 96 5.78 -0.89 -2.54
C PRO A 96 6.13 -1.58 -3.88
N SER A 97 5.10 -2.08 -4.55
CA SER A 97 5.19 -2.87 -5.80
C SER A 97 5.87 -4.24 -5.67
N GLN A 98 6.14 -4.72 -4.46
CA GLN A 98 6.61 -6.09 -4.21
C GLN A 98 5.61 -6.88 -3.36
N LYS A 99 5.67 -8.20 -3.47
CA LYS A 99 4.95 -9.13 -2.62
C LYS A 99 5.92 -10.13 -2.01
N CYS A 100 5.64 -10.58 -0.80
CA CYS A 100 6.42 -11.65 -0.19
C CYS A 100 6.07 -12.97 -0.87
N VAL A 101 7.06 -13.61 -1.49
CA VAL A 101 6.90 -14.90 -2.18
C VAL A 101 7.58 -15.99 -1.38
N TYR A 102 6.80 -16.99 -0.99
CA TYR A 102 7.31 -18.19 -0.31
C TYR A 102 8.32 -18.93 -1.19
N GLU A 103 9.46 -19.30 -0.63
CA GLU A 103 10.45 -20.16 -1.29
C GLU A 103 10.73 -21.44 -0.50
N SER A 104 10.82 -21.32 0.83
CA SER A 104 11.00 -22.44 1.73
C SER A 104 10.51 -22.10 3.14
N GLN A 105 10.51 -23.10 4.03
CA GLN A 105 10.19 -22.89 5.45
C GLN A 105 11.13 -21.89 6.16
N TYR A 106 12.36 -21.69 5.64
CA TYR A 106 13.35 -20.79 6.23
C TYR A 106 13.45 -19.46 5.51
N PHE A 107 12.79 -19.31 4.34
CA PHE A 107 13.02 -18.18 3.47
C PHE A 107 11.81 -17.86 2.60
N SER A 108 11.39 -16.61 2.63
CA SER A 108 10.50 -16.00 1.63
C SER A 108 11.12 -14.70 1.16
N GLN A 109 10.96 -14.37 -0.11
CA GLN A 109 11.63 -13.22 -0.72
C GLN A 109 10.63 -12.19 -1.24
N CYS A 110 10.92 -10.91 -1.03
CA CYS A 110 10.20 -9.84 -1.71
C CYS A 110 10.46 -9.89 -3.21
N LYS A 111 9.44 -10.16 -4.00
CA LYS A 111 9.53 -10.20 -5.47
C LYS A 111 8.57 -9.19 -6.09
N PRO A 112 8.85 -8.71 -7.31
CA PRO A 112 7.93 -7.83 -8.02
C PRO A 112 6.50 -8.38 -8.00
N ASN A 113 5.57 -7.54 -7.57
CA ASN A 113 4.16 -7.88 -7.60
C ASN A 113 3.63 -7.68 -9.02
N ILE A 114 4.02 -8.58 -9.92
CA ILE A 114 3.46 -8.69 -11.28
C ILE A 114 2.08 -9.35 -11.21
N THR A 115 1.15 -8.76 -10.46
CA THR A 115 -0.27 -8.94 -10.80
C THR A 115 -0.41 -8.23 -12.13
N ALA A 116 -0.57 -9.01 -13.20
CA ALA A 116 -0.50 -8.58 -14.58
C ALA A 116 -1.10 -7.18 -14.77
N THR A 117 -0.22 -6.19 -14.96
CA THR A 117 -0.54 -5.02 -15.77
C THR A 117 -0.91 -5.58 -17.13
N THR A 118 -2.19 -5.84 -17.35
CA THR A 118 -2.71 -6.02 -18.70
C THR A 118 -2.37 -4.75 -19.46
N LEU A 119 -1.29 -4.83 -20.23
CA LEU A 119 -1.04 -4.12 -21.48
C LEU A 119 -1.84 -2.82 -21.67
N GLN A 120 -1.39 -1.72 -21.07
CA GLN A 120 -1.54 -0.39 -21.69
C GLN A 120 -0.21 0.09 -22.28
N TYR A 121 0.56 -0.85 -22.84
CA TYR A 121 1.50 -0.51 -23.91
C TYR A 121 0.71 -0.58 -25.22
N VAL A 122 -0.05 0.47 -25.53
CA VAL A 122 -0.53 0.66 -26.90
C VAL A 122 0.68 1.17 -27.67
N PRO A 123 1.26 0.41 -28.61
CA PRO A 123 2.28 0.96 -29.47
C PRO A 123 1.62 2.04 -30.33
N VAL A 124 2.08 3.28 -30.21
CA VAL A 124 1.79 4.33 -31.19
C VAL A 124 2.53 3.95 -32.46
N LEU A 125 1.93 3.08 -33.26
CA LEU A 125 2.34 2.89 -34.65
C LEU A 125 1.63 3.95 -35.48
N ARG A 126 2.43 4.92 -35.92
CA ARG A 126 2.13 5.75 -37.08
C ARG A 126 2.03 4.85 -38.32
N GLU A 127 0.94 4.97 -39.07
CA GLU A 127 0.91 4.83 -40.53
C GLU A 127 -0.11 5.88 -41.03
N VAL A 128 0.31 7.04 -41.54
CA VAL A 128 0.43 7.34 -42.98
C VAL A 128 -0.33 6.40 -43.92
N ALA A 129 -1.53 6.83 -44.32
CA ALA A 129 -2.06 6.75 -45.68
C ALA A 129 -3.13 7.85 -45.85
#